data_AF-A0A2N2TVQ9-F1
#
_entry.id   AF-A0A2N2TVQ9-F1
#
_cell.length_a   1.000
_cell.length_b   1.000
_cell.length_c   1.000
_cell.angle_alpha   90.00
_cell.angle_beta   90.00
_cell.angle_gamma   90.00
#
_symmetry.space_group_name_H-M   'P 1'
#
loop_
_entity.id
_entity.type
_entity.pdbx_description
1 polymer ?
#
loop_
_entity_poly.entity_id
_entity_poly.type
_entity_poly.pdbx_seq_one_letter_code
_entity_poly.pdbx_strand_id
1 'polypeptide(L)'
;MAQNDSVMGLSDDDELVLKIINEVVEKLAKAWMEKPWYWPQEIDIQAELRGRLDAALTLEGLNLATWMNNEVRWVEPRVVCEPAWEDGILKPDVVVWGDKLDPEKPDNSVPALWACEIKYDTQESKEQKDIEKLQKMFVKGYMRFGCALVFKDGNNPDRKLGKPEPISQYPKLEKLVVIARRNRSTVG
;
A
#
# COMPACT_ATOMS: atom_id res chain seq x y z
N MET A 1 19.66 23.23 23.35
CA MET A 1 18.71 22.11 23.27
C MET A 1 17.96 22.28 21.96
N ALA A 2 18.32 21.49 20.94
CA ALA A 2 17.67 21.55 19.65
C ALA A 2 16.25 20.99 19.80
N GLN A 3 15.24 21.78 19.44
CA GLN A 3 13.89 21.27 19.24
C GLN A 3 13.95 20.33 18.04
N ASN A 4 13.66 19.06 18.27
CA ASN A 4 13.41 18.12 17.19
C ASN A 4 12.15 18.61 16.45
N ASP A 5 12.35 19.11 15.24
CA ASP A 5 11.28 19.40 14.29
C ASP A 5 10.65 18.05 13.87
N SER A 6 9.68 17.56 14.65
CA SER A 6 8.92 16.37 14.29
C SER A 6 8.14 16.67 13.01
N VAL A 7 8.48 15.99 11.93
CA VAL A 7 7.73 16.06 10.68
C VAL A 7 6.35 15.44 10.94
N MET A 8 5.32 16.28 11.00
CA MET A 8 3.91 15.87 11.01
C MET A 8 3.41 14.99 12.17
N GLY A 9 3.98 15.05 13.38
CA GLY A 9 3.45 14.31 14.53
C GLY A 9 3.34 12.80 14.30
N LEU A 10 4.13 12.26 13.37
CA LEU A 10 4.32 10.83 13.21
C LEU A 10 5.11 10.32 14.41
N SER A 11 4.77 9.12 14.87
CA SER A 11 5.60 8.42 15.84
C SER A 11 6.83 7.82 15.16
N ASP A 12 7.88 7.51 15.93
CA ASP A 12 9.04 6.77 15.41
C ASP A 12 8.62 5.43 14.76
N ASP A 13 7.58 4.78 15.32
CA ASP A 13 6.97 3.57 14.76
C ASP A 13 6.37 3.84 13.37
N ASP A 14 5.62 4.94 13.19
CA ASP A 14 5.01 5.31 11.91
C ASP A 14 6.09 5.54 10.83
N GLU A 15 7.19 6.19 11.18
CA GLU A 15 8.30 6.43 10.26
C GLU A 15 8.98 5.13 9.82
N LEU A 16 9.18 4.20 10.77
CA LEU A 16 9.74 2.89 10.47
C LEU A 16 8.81 2.08 9.54
N VAL A 17 7.51 2.08 9.80
CA VAL A 17 6.52 1.39 8.95
C VAL A 17 6.55 1.94 7.52
N LEU A 18 6.59 3.26 7.36
CA LEU A 18 6.66 3.89 6.04
C LEU A 18 7.95 3.55 5.29
N LYS A 19 9.08 3.46 6.00
CA LYS A 19 10.34 3.01 5.42
C LYS A 19 10.22 1.57 4.89
N ILE A 20 9.65 0.67 5.69
CA ILE A 20 9.41 -0.74 5.30
C ILE A 20 8.51 -0.81 4.07
N ILE A 21 7.41 -0.06 4.06
CA ILE A 21 6.48 0.00 2.93
C ILE A 21 7.21 0.40 1.65
N ASN A 22 8.00 1.48 1.69
CA ASN A 22 8.74 1.94 0.52
C ASN A 22 9.72 0.89 0.00
N GLU A 23 10.49 0.25 0.89
CA GLU A 23 11.43 -0.81 0.50
C GLU A 23 10.71 -2.03 -0.12
N VAL A 24 9.56 -2.42 0.43
CA VAL A 24 8.76 -3.54 -0.10
C VAL A 24 8.20 -3.20 -1.47
N VAL A 25 7.64 -2.00 -1.64
CA VAL A 25 7.08 -1.52 -2.91
C VAL A 25 8.17 -1.46 -3.99
N GLU A 26 9.35 -0.92 -3.68
CA GLU A 26 10.48 -0.86 -4.60
C GLU A 26 10.98 -2.27 -5.01
N LYS A 27 11.12 -3.19 -4.04
CA LYS A 27 11.52 -4.57 -4.31
C LYS A 27 10.47 -5.33 -5.11
N LEU A 28 9.18 -5.10 -4.86
CA LEU A 28 8.08 -5.68 -5.62
C LEU A 28 8.09 -5.14 -7.06
N ALA A 29 8.17 -3.82 -7.23
CA ALA A 29 8.30 -3.17 -8.52
C ALA A 29 9.45 -3.74 -9.36
N LYS A 30 10.62 -3.95 -8.74
CA LYS A 30 11.78 -4.55 -9.42
C LYS A 30 11.54 -6.01 -9.79
N ALA A 31 11.09 -6.84 -8.84
CA ALA A 31 10.81 -8.25 -9.11
C ALA A 31 9.76 -8.43 -10.20
N TRP A 32 8.79 -7.52 -10.25
CA TRP A 32 7.78 -7.43 -11.29
C TRP A 32 8.39 -7.19 -12.66
N MET A 33 9.22 -6.15 -12.82
CA MET A 33 9.86 -5.86 -14.10
C MET A 33 10.67 -7.03 -14.63
N GLU A 34 11.28 -7.82 -13.75
CA GLU A 34 12.07 -9.00 -14.10
C GLU A 34 11.20 -10.22 -14.45
N LYS A 35 10.04 -10.39 -13.79
CA LYS A 35 9.21 -11.59 -13.88
C LYS A 35 7.71 -11.27 -13.89
N PRO A 36 7.20 -10.52 -14.88
CA PRO A 36 5.82 -10.04 -14.88
C PRO A 36 4.77 -11.18 -15.04
N TRP A 37 5.19 -12.40 -15.34
CA TRP A 37 4.32 -13.59 -15.48
C TRP A 37 3.96 -14.30 -14.19
N TYR A 38 4.58 -13.95 -13.06
CA TYR A 38 4.24 -14.54 -11.77
C TYR A 38 2.92 -14.01 -11.20
N TRP A 39 2.49 -12.83 -11.63
CA TRP A 39 1.30 -12.14 -11.10
C TRP A 39 0.37 -11.77 -12.27
N PRO A 40 -0.30 -12.75 -12.88
CA PRO A 40 -1.13 -12.55 -14.07
C PRO A 40 -2.40 -11.73 -13.80
N GLN A 41 -2.83 -11.60 -12.55
CA GLN A 41 -4.03 -10.85 -12.16
C GLN A 41 -3.71 -9.86 -11.03
N GLU A 42 -4.57 -8.84 -10.89
CA GLU A 42 -4.45 -7.83 -9.83
C GLU A 42 -4.43 -8.45 -8.42
N ILE A 43 -5.28 -9.44 -8.17
CA ILE A 43 -5.35 -10.14 -6.88
C ILE A 43 -4.04 -10.84 -6.51
N ASP A 44 -3.25 -11.28 -7.50
CA ASP A 44 -1.95 -11.90 -7.26
C ASP A 44 -0.95 -10.85 -6.75
N ILE A 45 -1.05 -9.61 -7.24
CA ILE A 45 -0.25 -8.46 -6.78
C ILE A 45 -0.63 -8.08 -5.36
N GLN A 46 -1.94 -7.99 -5.10
CA GLN A 46 -2.47 -7.65 -3.79
C GLN A 46 -1.96 -8.67 -2.76
N ALA A 47 -2.06 -9.96 -3.06
CA ALA A 47 -1.59 -11.04 -2.20
C ALA A 47 -0.07 -11.00 -1.98
N GLU A 48 0.73 -10.78 -3.03
CA GLU A 48 2.19 -10.69 -2.93
C GLU A 48 2.63 -9.46 -2.12
N LEU A 49 2.06 -8.29 -2.42
CA LEU A 49 2.36 -7.05 -1.70
C LEU A 49 2.03 -7.20 -0.22
N ARG A 50 0.85 -7.73 0.10
CA ARG A 50 0.46 -8.02 1.47
C ARG A 50 1.44 -8.98 2.14
N GLY A 51 1.74 -10.12 1.52
CA GLY A 51 2.64 -11.12 2.10
C GLY A 51 4.04 -10.57 2.39
N ARG A 52 4.58 -9.71 1.51
CA ARG A 52 5.87 -9.05 1.73
C ARG A 52 5.82 -8.01 2.84
N LEU A 53 4.75 -7.23 2.91
CA LEU A 53 4.55 -6.25 3.99
C LEU A 53 4.42 -6.96 5.34
N ASP A 54 3.53 -7.95 5.44
CA ASP A 54 3.33 -8.75 6.66
C ASP A 54 4.66 -9.37 7.14
N ALA A 55 5.42 -9.98 6.22
CA ALA A 55 6.71 -10.58 6.53
C ALA A 55 7.74 -9.55 7.01
N ALA A 56 7.86 -8.41 6.31
CA ALA A 56 8.83 -7.37 6.66
C ALA A 56 8.50 -6.71 8.00
N LEU A 57 7.22 -6.40 8.26
CA LEU A 57 6.75 -5.84 9.53
C LEU A 57 6.97 -6.83 10.69
N THR A 58 6.75 -8.12 10.45
CA THR A 58 7.01 -9.18 11.45
C THR A 58 8.49 -9.26 11.81
N LEU A 59 9.39 -9.18 10.82
CA LEU A 59 10.83 -9.24 11.04
C LEU A 59 11.37 -8.05 11.86
N GLU A 60 10.74 -6.89 11.72
CA GLU A 60 11.07 -5.68 12.50
C GLU A 60 10.38 -5.67 13.88
N GLY A 61 9.67 -6.73 14.24
CA GLY A 61 8.95 -6.86 15.50
C GLY A 61 7.71 -5.97 15.62
N LEU A 62 7.31 -5.35 14.51
CA LEU A 62 6.14 -4.49 14.42
C LEU A 62 4.86 -5.29 14.20
N ASN A 63 4.95 -6.55 13.79
CA ASN A 63 3.80 -7.42 13.58
C ASN A 63 3.93 -8.65 14.52
N LEU A 64 4.03 -8.39 15.84
CA LEU A 64 4.10 -9.43 16.89
C LEU A 64 3.09 -9.23 18.04
N ALA A 65 2.40 -10.32 18.37
CA ALA A 65 1.57 -10.43 19.56
C ALA A 65 2.44 -10.29 20.82
N THR A 66 2.20 -9.24 21.60
CA THR A 66 2.89 -9.01 22.88
C THR A 66 1.96 -9.34 24.04
N TRP A 67 2.50 -9.93 25.11
CA TRP A 67 1.72 -10.19 26.31
C TRP A 67 1.85 -8.98 27.25
N MET A 68 0.76 -8.26 27.50
CA MET A 68 0.70 -7.08 28.35
C MET A 68 -0.50 -7.15 29.29
N ASN A 69 -0.30 -6.90 30.60
CA ASN A 69 -1.37 -6.88 31.61
C ASN A 69 -2.25 -8.16 31.63
N ASN A 70 -1.65 -9.34 31.52
CA ASN A 70 -2.34 -10.64 31.40
C ASN A 70 -3.21 -10.82 30.14
N GLU A 71 -3.10 -9.94 29.15
CA GLU A 71 -3.79 -10.02 27.87
C GLU A 71 -2.78 -10.07 26.72
N VAL A 72 -3.13 -10.74 25.62
CA VAL A 72 -2.35 -10.63 24.37
C VAL A 72 -2.77 -9.33 23.68
N ARG A 73 -1.84 -8.41 23.53
CA ARG A 73 -1.99 -7.16 22.77
C ARG A 73 -1.14 -7.24 21.51
N TRP A 74 -1.81 -7.17 20.37
CA TRP A 74 -1.18 -7.00 19.07
C TRP A 74 -0.76 -5.52 18.95
N VAL A 75 0.52 -5.26 18.76
CA VAL A 75 1.06 -3.90 18.57
C VAL A 75 1.37 -3.75 17.10
N GLU A 76 0.38 -3.76 16.21
CA GLU A 76 0.67 -4.08 14.81
C GLU A 76 0.03 -3.16 13.79
N PRO A 77 0.82 -2.59 12.87
CA PRO A 77 0.29 -1.97 11.69
C PRO A 77 -0.31 -3.05 10.79
N ARG A 78 -1.61 -2.92 10.53
CA ARG A 78 -2.41 -3.99 9.92
C ARG A 78 -2.49 -3.82 8.42
N VAL A 79 -2.03 -4.83 7.65
CA VAL A 79 -2.11 -4.84 6.19
C VAL A 79 -3.39 -5.52 5.73
N VAL A 80 -4.22 -4.81 4.96
CA VAL A 80 -5.52 -5.30 4.51
C VAL A 80 -5.64 -5.12 3.00
N CYS A 81 -5.95 -6.20 2.29
CA CYS A 81 -6.37 -6.13 0.89
C CYS A 81 -7.88 -5.85 0.84
N GLU A 82 -8.29 -4.97 -0.07
CA GLU A 82 -9.68 -4.65 -0.32
C GLU A 82 -10.53 -4.38 0.95
N PRO A 83 -10.10 -3.48 1.86
CA PRO A 83 -10.81 -3.21 3.11
C PRO A 83 -12.25 -2.75 2.87
N ALA A 84 -13.16 -3.14 3.75
CA ALA A 84 -14.48 -2.54 3.79
C ALA A 84 -14.36 -1.07 4.24
N TRP A 85 -14.85 -0.14 3.40
CA TRP A 85 -14.90 1.30 3.70
C TRP A 85 -16.36 1.75 3.68
N GLU A 86 -16.79 2.51 4.69
CA GLU A 86 -18.19 2.96 4.80
C GLU A 86 -18.65 3.74 3.56
N ASP A 87 -17.74 4.52 2.97
CA ASP A 87 -18.04 5.41 1.85
C ASP A 87 -18.13 4.68 0.50
N GLY A 88 -17.86 3.36 0.42
CA GLY A 88 -18.01 2.44 -0.73
C GLY A 88 -17.23 2.76 -2.02
N ILE A 89 -17.05 4.04 -2.32
CA ILE A 89 -16.45 4.66 -3.50
C ILE A 89 -14.96 4.91 -3.27
N LEU A 90 -14.55 5.11 -2.02
CA LEU A 90 -13.19 5.43 -1.62
C LEU A 90 -12.49 4.20 -1.02
N LYS A 91 -12.48 3.10 -1.76
CA LYS A 91 -11.88 1.83 -1.36
C LYS A 91 -10.53 1.63 -2.06
N PRO A 92 -9.41 1.61 -1.31
CA PRO A 92 -8.11 1.21 -1.83
C PRO A 92 -7.97 -0.29 -2.00
N ASP A 93 -7.00 -0.70 -2.81
CA ASP A 93 -6.71 -2.11 -3.07
C ASP A 93 -5.91 -2.72 -1.92
N VAL A 94 -4.97 -1.95 -1.33
CA VAL A 94 -4.23 -2.35 -0.13
C VAL A 94 -4.14 -1.17 0.84
N VAL A 95 -4.31 -1.44 2.13
CA VAL A 95 -4.21 -0.43 3.19
C VAL A 95 -3.31 -0.94 4.30
N VAL A 96 -2.45 -0.07 4.82
CA VAL A 96 -1.71 -0.28 6.06
C VAL A 96 -2.24 0.70 7.09
N TRP A 97 -2.85 0.13 8.13
CA TRP A 97 -3.26 0.87 9.31
C TRP A 97 -2.07 1.03 10.26
N GLY A 98 -1.95 2.18 10.92
CA GLY A 98 -0.93 2.42 11.96
C GLY A 98 -1.50 2.31 13.37
N ASP A 99 -2.66 1.67 13.52
CA ASP A 99 -3.39 1.58 14.77
C ASP A 99 -2.87 0.45 15.66
N LYS A 100 -2.76 0.69 16.97
CA LYS A 100 -2.41 -0.33 17.97
C LYS A 100 -3.67 -1.03 18.49
N LEU A 101 -4.52 -1.52 17.57
CA LEU A 101 -5.85 -2.02 17.91
C LEU A 101 -5.96 -3.53 17.80
N ASP A 102 -6.93 -4.05 18.55
CA ASP A 102 -7.33 -5.45 18.55
C ASP A 102 -7.70 -5.89 17.11
N PRO A 103 -6.98 -6.87 16.52
CA PRO A 103 -7.25 -7.32 15.16
C PRO A 103 -8.66 -7.91 14.99
N GLU A 104 -9.33 -8.32 16.07
CA GLU A 104 -10.72 -8.80 16.04
C GLU A 104 -11.74 -7.64 16.01
N LYS A 105 -11.33 -6.42 16.39
CA LYS A 105 -12.19 -5.22 16.46
C LYS A 105 -11.46 -3.99 15.89
N PRO A 106 -11.16 -3.97 14.57
CA PRO A 106 -10.47 -2.86 13.95
C PRO A 106 -11.32 -1.58 14.01
N ASP A 107 -10.71 -0.45 14.39
CA ASP A 107 -11.35 0.86 14.32
C ASP A 107 -10.94 1.55 13.02
N ASN A 108 -11.75 1.37 11.98
CA ASN A 108 -11.52 2.01 10.69
C ASN A 108 -11.84 3.53 10.71
N SER A 109 -12.15 4.13 11.86
CA SER A 109 -12.37 5.58 12.01
C SER A 109 -11.08 6.39 12.11
N VAL A 110 -9.96 5.73 12.44
CA VAL A 110 -8.63 6.34 12.38
C VAL A 110 -8.30 6.61 10.89
N PRO A 111 -7.39 7.52 10.54
CA PRO A 111 -6.77 7.55 9.22
C PRO A 111 -5.82 6.37 9.02
N ALA A 112 -5.88 5.74 7.85
CA ALA A 112 -4.86 4.77 7.45
C ALA A 112 -3.48 5.43 7.43
N LEU A 113 -2.44 4.71 7.85
CA LEU A 113 -1.08 5.22 7.70
C LEU A 113 -0.72 5.31 6.21
N TRP A 114 -1.09 4.29 5.44
CA TRP A 114 -0.81 4.22 4.02
C TRP A 114 -1.90 3.49 3.25
N ALA A 115 -2.14 3.88 2.00
CA ALA A 115 -3.02 3.17 1.09
C ALA A 115 -2.43 3.05 -0.32
N CYS A 116 -2.81 2.01 -1.05
CA CYS A 116 -2.31 1.75 -2.40
C CYS A 116 -3.43 1.37 -3.35
N GLU A 117 -3.31 1.93 -4.55
CA GLU A 117 -4.03 1.52 -5.75
C GLU A 117 -3.10 0.71 -6.64
N ILE A 118 -3.62 -0.37 -7.19
CA ILE A 118 -2.95 -1.23 -8.16
C ILE A 118 -3.77 -1.13 -9.44
N LYS A 119 -3.15 -0.69 -10.53
CA LYS A 119 -3.82 -0.51 -11.81
C LYS A 119 -3.29 -1.48 -12.83
N TYR A 120 -4.12 -2.46 -13.15
CA TYR A 120 -3.86 -3.49 -14.14
C TYR A 120 -4.65 -3.19 -15.42
N ASP A 121 -3.95 -3.06 -16.56
CA ASP A 121 -4.55 -2.98 -17.89
C ASP A 121 -5.71 -1.97 -18.03
N THR A 122 -5.41 -0.68 -17.86
CA THR A 122 -6.44 0.36 -17.95
C THR A 122 -6.11 1.47 -18.93
N GLN A 123 -7.17 1.99 -19.57
CA GLN A 123 -7.14 3.26 -20.27
C GLN A 123 -6.71 4.36 -19.30
N GLU A 124 -5.93 5.33 -19.78
CA GLU A 124 -5.41 6.48 -19.01
C GLU A 124 -6.49 7.21 -18.17
N SER A 125 -7.74 7.21 -18.64
CA SER A 125 -8.88 7.80 -17.94
C SER A 125 -9.28 7.11 -16.63
N LYS A 126 -8.94 5.82 -16.45
CA LYS A 126 -9.17 5.09 -15.20
C LYS A 126 -8.02 5.30 -14.21
N GLU A 127 -6.77 5.29 -14.69
CA GLU A 127 -5.60 5.66 -13.88
C GLU A 127 -5.84 6.99 -13.17
N GLN A 128 -6.25 8.02 -13.93
CA GLN A 128 -6.47 9.35 -13.38
C GLN A 128 -7.58 9.38 -12.33
N LYS A 129 -8.66 8.59 -12.51
CA LYS A 129 -9.74 8.48 -11.52
C LYS A 129 -9.27 7.89 -10.20
N ASP A 130 -8.38 6.89 -10.23
CA ASP A 130 -7.87 6.26 -9.01
C ASP A 130 -6.82 7.12 -8.30
N ILE A 131 -6.01 7.86 -9.06
CA ILE A 131 -5.16 8.92 -8.48
C ILE A 131 -6.02 9.99 -7.80
N GLU A 132 -7.10 10.44 -8.45
CA GLU A 132 -8.06 11.39 -7.86
C GLU A 132 -8.77 10.81 -6.63
N LYS A 133 -9.08 9.51 -6.62
CA LYS A 133 -9.64 8.79 -5.47
C LYS A 133 -8.69 8.87 -4.28
N LEU A 134 -7.42 8.50 -4.47
CA LEU A 134 -6.39 8.62 -3.43
C LEU A 134 -6.23 10.06 -2.96
N GLN A 135 -6.20 11.04 -3.87
CA GLN A 135 -6.13 12.46 -3.49
C GLN A 135 -7.34 12.90 -2.65
N LYS A 136 -8.56 12.45 -2.98
CA LYS A 136 -9.77 12.73 -2.19
C LYS A 136 -9.68 12.10 -0.80
N MET A 137 -9.23 10.85 -0.70
CA MET A 137 -9.02 10.17 0.59
C MET A 137 -8.01 10.92 1.46
N PHE A 138 -6.92 11.39 0.85
CA PHE A 138 -5.92 12.20 1.52
C PHE A 138 -6.50 13.52 2.04
N VAL A 139 -7.25 14.26 1.20
CA VAL A 139 -7.89 15.53 1.59
C VAL A 139 -8.93 15.36 2.68
N LYS A 140 -9.70 14.26 2.65
CA LYS A 140 -10.67 13.91 3.70
C LYS A 140 -10.01 13.45 5.01
N GLY A 141 -8.69 13.26 5.02
CA GLY A 141 -7.97 12.76 6.19
C GLY A 141 -8.26 11.29 6.48
N TYR A 142 -8.60 10.49 5.45
CA TYR A 142 -8.79 9.04 5.58
C TYR A 142 -7.47 8.26 5.48
N MET A 143 -6.41 8.90 5.00
CA MET A 143 -5.07 8.31 4.96
C MET A 143 -3.99 9.38 5.09
N ARG A 144 -2.81 9.00 5.59
CA ARG A 144 -1.64 9.88 5.72
C ARG A 144 -0.71 9.83 4.52
N PHE A 145 -0.59 8.68 3.88
CA PHE A 145 0.24 8.46 2.69
C PHE A 145 -0.50 7.57 1.70
N GLY A 146 -0.11 7.63 0.43
CA GLY A 146 -0.52 6.60 -0.50
C GLY A 146 0.30 6.53 -1.77
N CYS A 147 0.11 5.48 -2.54
CA CYS A 147 0.67 5.38 -3.87
C CYS A 147 -0.28 4.72 -4.86
N ALA A 148 -0.06 4.95 -6.14
CA ALA A 148 -0.63 4.15 -7.21
C ALA A 148 0.50 3.42 -7.96
N LEU A 149 0.35 2.11 -8.09
CA LEU A 149 1.17 1.24 -8.91
C LEU A 149 0.47 1.06 -10.26
N VAL A 150 0.98 1.72 -11.30
CA VAL A 150 0.35 1.71 -12.63
C VAL A 150 1.13 0.82 -13.57
N PHE A 151 0.43 -0.18 -14.11
CA PHE A 151 1.00 -1.17 -15.01
C PHE A 151 0.32 -1.07 -16.39
N LYS A 152 1.12 -0.90 -17.45
CA LYS A 152 0.66 -0.94 -18.85
C LYS A 152 1.21 -2.16 -19.58
N ASP A 153 0.48 -2.57 -20.61
CA ASP A 153 0.77 -3.63 -21.58
C ASP A 153 0.80 -5.08 -21.09
N GLY A 154 -0.25 -5.82 -21.43
CA GLY A 154 -0.25 -7.28 -21.51
C GLY A 154 -1.58 -7.80 -22.04
N ASN A 155 -2.05 -7.18 -23.12
CA ASN A 155 -3.41 -7.36 -23.64
C ASN A 155 -3.56 -8.75 -24.27
N ASN A 156 -4.00 -9.73 -23.47
CA ASN A 156 -4.63 -10.94 -24.00
C ASN A 156 -5.85 -11.30 -23.12
N PRO A 157 -7.03 -10.73 -23.38
CA PRO A 157 -8.26 -11.09 -22.66
C PRO A 157 -8.66 -12.57 -22.84
N ASP A 158 -8.05 -13.30 -23.79
CA ASP A 158 -8.26 -14.73 -24.03
C ASP A 158 -7.18 -15.63 -23.36
N ARG A 159 -6.47 -15.13 -22.34
CA ARG A 159 -5.37 -15.85 -21.71
C ARG A 159 -5.82 -17.18 -21.11
N LYS A 160 -5.48 -18.28 -21.79
CA LYS A 160 -5.65 -19.63 -21.25
C LYS A 160 -4.44 -19.97 -20.39
N LEU A 161 -4.66 -20.09 -19.08
CA LEU A 161 -3.67 -20.63 -18.14
C LEU A 161 -3.05 -21.91 -18.72
N GLY A 162 -1.72 -21.93 -18.92
CA GLY A 162 -0.98 -23.14 -19.30
C GLY A 162 -0.18 -23.12 -20.60
N LYS A 163 -0.05 -22.00 -21.31
CA LYS A 163 0.91 -21.87 -22.42
C LYS A 163 1.96 -20.78 -22.13
N PRO A 164 3.27 -21.05 -22.34
CA PRO A 164 4.29 -20.02 -22.22
C PRO A 164 4.09 -18.97 -23.31
N GLU A 165 3.71 -17.76 -22.90
CA GLU A 165 3.60 -16.58 -23.77
C GLU A 165 4.89 -15.74 -23.73
N PRO A 166 5.19 -14.95 -24.78
CA PRO A 166 6.30 -14.01 -24.77
C PRO A 166 6.22 -13.01 -23.59
N ILE A 167 7.36 -12.68 -22.99
CA ILE A 167 7.45 -11.73 -21.84
C ILE A 167 6.80 -10.37 -22.16
N SER A 168 6.77 -9.97 -23.43
CA SER A 168 6.13 -8.75 -23.91
C SER A 168 4.61 -8.72 -23.75
N GLN A 169 3.97 -9.85 -23.42
CA GLN A 169 2.52 -9.96 -23.21
C GLN A 169 2.10 -9.86 -21.73
N TYR A 170 3.02 -9.54 -20.82
CA TYR A 170 2.71 -9.40 -19.40
C TYR A 170 2.83 -7.94 -18.96
N PRO A 171 1.90 -7.45 -18.10
CA PRO A 171 1.92 -6.09 -17.57
C PRO A 171 3.27 -5.72 -17.00
N LYS A 172 3.74 -4.52 -17.35
CA LYS A 172 4.98 -3.95 -16.85
C LYS A 172 4.65 -2.74 -16.01
N LEU A 173 5.38 -2.56 -14.91
CA LEU A 173 5.27 -1.33 -14.14
C LEU A 173 5.76 -0.17 -15.02
N GLU A 174 4.86 0.76 -15.29
CA GLU A 174 5.16 1.95 -16.08
C GLU A 174 5.46 3.13 -15.17
N LYS A 175 4.71 3.25 -14.06
CA LYS A 175 4.73 4.45 -13.22
C LYS A 175 4.41 4.11 -11.77
N LEU A 176 5.22 4.65 -10.87
CA LEU A 176 4.94 4.74 -9.44
C LEU A 176 4.51 6.18 -9.13
N VAL A 177 3.26 6.37 -8.69
CA VAL A 177 2.77 7.68 -8.25
C VAL A 177 2.74 7.70 -6.75
N VAL A 178 3.59 8.53 -6.13
CA VAL A 178 3.58 8.72 -4.68
C VAL A 178 2.74 9.94 -4.34
N ILE A 179 1.74 9.74 -3.48
CA ILE A 179 0.91 10.79 -2.89
C ILE A 179 1.36 10.95 -1.45
N ALA A 180 2.19 11.95 -1.23
CA ALA A 180 2.66 12.37 0.09
C ALA A 180 2.45 13.87 0.25
N ARG A 181 2.27 14.34 1.49
CA ARG A 181 2.30 15.77 1.78
C ARG A 181 3.70 16.29 1.47
N ARG A 182 3.86 17.12 0.43
CA ARG A 182 5.05 17.98 0.35
C ARG A 182 4.98 18.97 1.51
N ASN A 183 6.00 18.95 2.36
CA ASN A 183 6.22 20.05 3.30
C ASN A 183 6.25 21.36 2.50
N ARG A 184 5.30 22.25 2.77
CA ARG A 184 5.51 23.68 2.51
C ARG A 184 6.39 24.22 3.64
N SER A 185 7.68 23.94 3.54
CA SER A 185 8.76 24.66 4.21
C SER A 185 9.90 24.58 3.20
N THR A 186 10.08 25.56 2.32
CA THR A 186 10.54 26.92 2.61
C THR A 186 10.18 27.86 1.47
N VAL A 187 9.36 28.88 1.73
CA VAL A 187 9.55 30.22 1.13
C VAL A 187 9.25 31.21 2.25
N GLY A 188 10.30 31.56 2.99
CA GLY A 188 10.41 32.89 3.59
C GLY A 188 10.92 33.87 2.54
#